data_AF-A0A8T3ZHW5-F1
#
_entry.id   AF-A0A8T3ZHW5-F1
#
_cell.length_a   1.000
_cell.length_b   1.000
_cell.length_c   1.000
_cell.angle_alpha   90.00
_cell.angle_beta   90.00
_cell.angle_gamma   90.00
#
_symmetry.space_group_name_H-M   'P 1'
#
loop_
_entity.id
_entity.type
_entity.pdbx_description
1 polymer ?
#
loop_
_entity_poly.entity_id
_entity_poly.type
_entity_poly.pdbx_seq_one_letter_code
_entity_poly.pdbx_strand_id
1 'polypeptide(L)'
;MFSSFHDSRRNEYFLMQKEMSLRFSKDMIGRPVIDRFGFKIGKVRDVAIPLSSFKEPYPTVAGFMVEKKFIKWGMIAKLGKHLTLKESLRKGDICPIPRDQMFVGKKLLDEQLLDMQGKSIGRVDDIRLVYDATGSILKVAGLYSGASALLMRIGIDIYGNVIPWSCIEKIRENPSGIVLRFQGKSMPVSDKYMLYEAGRLN
;
A
#
# COMPACT_ATOMS: atom_id res chain seq x y z
N MET A 1 -6.75 -14.53 37.05
CA MET A 1 -6.17 -13.16 37.09
C MET A 1 -5.17 -12.99 35.95
N PHE A 2 -5.63 -13.00 34.70
CA PHE A 2 -4.81 -12.75 33.51
C PHE A 2 -5.74 -12.23 32.40
N SER A 3 -6.00 -10.92 32.35
CA SER A 3 -6.84 -10.37 31.28
C SER A 3 -6.57 -8.89 30.94
N SER A 4 -5.56 -8.24 31.52
CA SER A 4 -5.32 -6.80 31.26
C SER A 4 -4.04 -6.50 30.47
N PHE A 5 -3.16 -7.49 30.23
CA PHE A 5 -1.87 -7.27 29.54
C PHE A 5 -1.87 -7.58 28.04
N HIS A 6 -2.94 -8.20 27.50
CA HIS A 6 -3.01 -8.62 26.10
C HIS A 6 -3.77 -7.63 25.18
N ASP A 7 -4.39 -6.61 25.75
CA ASP A 7 -5.22 -5.62 25.05
C ASP A 7 -4.44 -4.33 24.70
N SER A 8 -3.51 -3.93 25.58
CA SER A 8 -2.67 -2.73 25.42
C SER A 8 -1.73 -2.83 24.21
N ARG A 9 -1.14 -4.01 23.94
CA ARG A 9 -0.29 -4.21 22.75
C ARG A 9 -1.09 -4.14 21.45
N ARG A 10 -2.35 -4.61 21.40
CA ARG A 10 -3.18 -4.50 20.17
C ARG A 10 -3.49 -3.06 19.83
N ASN A 11 -3.80 -2.24 20.83
CA ASN A 11 -3.99 -0.80 20.66
C ASN A 11 -2.69 -0.06 20.33
N GLU A 12 -1.55 -0.45 20.92
CA GLU A 12 -0.24 0.13 20.56
C GLU A 12 0.18 -0.20 19.11
N TYR A 13 0.05 -1.45 18.65
CA TYR A 13 0.33 -1.82 17.26
C TYR A 13 -0.59 -1.05 16.28
N PHE A 14 -1.84 -0.81 16.65
CA PHE A 14 -2.82 -0.10 15.85
C PHE A 14 -2.59 1.43 15.83
N LEU A 15 -2.22 2.02 16.97
CA LEU A 15 -1.84 3.43 17.09
C LEU A 15 -0.48 3.69 16.40
N MET A 16 0.49 2.77 16.53
CA MET A 16 1.76 2.79 15.79
C MET A 16 1.55 2.71 14.27
N GLN A 17 0.60 1.88 13.80
CA GLN A 17 0.27 1.81 12.37
C GLN A 17 -0.39 3.08 11.84
N LYS A 18 -1.02 3.91 12.67
CA LYS A 18 -1.58 5.20 12.26
C LYS A 18 -0.47 6.21 11.92
N GLU A 19 0.50 6.37 12.81
CA GLU A 19 1.66 7.27 12.60
C GLU A 19 2.63 6.74 11.52
N MET A 20 2.65 5.42 11.31
CA MET A 20 3.49 4.74 10.31
C MET A 20 2.72 4.32 9.05
N SER A 21 1.60 4.98 8.74
CA SER A 21 0.88 4.75 7.48
C SER A 21 1.13 5.86 6.48
N LEU A 22 1.32 5.44 5.23
CA LEU A 22 1.45 6.31 4.07
C LEU A 22 0.39 5.93 3.05
N ARG A 23 0.08 6.86 2.15
CA ARG A 23 -0.77 6.58 0.99
C ARG A 23 0.01 6.79 -0.29
N PHE A 24 -0.07 5.80 -1.16
CA PHE A 24 0.29 5.97 -2.55
C PHE A 24 -0.98 6.35 -3.32
N SER A 25 -1.02 7.60 -3.77
CA SER A 25 -2.14 8.20 -4.49
C SER A 25 -1.66 8.87 -5.77
N LYS A 26 -2.60 9.38 -6.57
CA LYS A 26 -2.27 10.25 -7.72
C LYS A 26 -1.39 11.44 -7.34
N ASP A 27 -1.53 11.99 -6.14
CA ASP A 27 -0.71 13.11 -5.66
C ASP A 27 0.73 12.71 -5.32
N MET A 28 0.98 11.40 -5.11
CA MET A 28 2.34 10.89 -4.95
C MET A 28 3.02 10.72 -6.32
N ILE A 29 2.26 10.42 -7.37
CA ILE A 29 2.76 10.39 -8.73
C ILE A 29 3.20 11.81 -9.14
N GLY A 30 4.40 11.91 -9.70
CA GLY A 30 4.99 13.19 -10.09
C GLY A 30 5.76 13.90 -8.97
N ARG A 31 5.71 13.44 -7.71
CA ARG A 31 6.51 14.02 -6.63
C ARG A 31 8.01 13.91 -6.93
N PRO A 32 8.81 14.92 -6.58
CA PRO A 32 10.24 14.89 -6.82
C PRO A 32 10.90 13.76 -6.04
N VAL A 33 11.86 13.11 -6.69
CA VAL A 33 12.84 12.25 -6.04
C VAL A 33 14.16 13.00 -5.98
N ILE A 34 14.71 13.09 -4.78
CA ILE A 34 15.98 13.78 -4.51
C ILE A 34 16.94 12.83 -3.80
N ASP A 35 18.24 13.04 -3.94
CA ASP A 35 19.22 12.38 -3.09
C ASP A 35 19.41 13.09 -1.74
N ARG A 36 20.35 12.57 -0.95
CA ARG A 36 20.67 13.11 0.38
C ARG A 36 21.21 14.54 0.38
N PHE A 37 21.70 15.04 -0.77
CA PHE A 37 22.20 16.41 -0.93
C PHE A 37 21.16 17.33 -1.56
N GLY A 38 19.96 16.84 -1.86
CA GLY A 38 18.90 17.59 -2.49
C GLY A 38 18.97 17.62 -4.02
N PHE A 39 19.92 16.92 -4.64
CA PHE A 39 19.98 16.85 -6.09
C PHE A 39 18.79 16.07 -6.63
N LYS A 40 18.13 16.65 -7.64
CA LYS A 40 16.95 16.05 -8.27
C LYS A 40 17.34 14.84 -9.11
N ILE A 41 16.75 13.70 -8.78
CA ILE A 41 16.95 12.42 -9.47
C ILE A 41 15.88 12.18 -10.53
N GLY A 42 14.65 12.65 -10.28
CA GLY A 42 13.51 12.45 -11.17
C GLY A 42 12.18 12.68 -10.46
N LYS A 43 11.15 11.97 -10.91
CA LYS A 43 9.80 12.01 -10.33
C LYS A 43 9.26 10.60 -10.13
N VAL A 44 8.52 10.39 -9.04
CA VAL A 44 7.79 9.14 -8.78
C VAL A 44 6.81 8.87 -9.92
N ARG A 45 6.77 7.64 -10.39
CA ARG A 45 5.83 7.16 -11.41
C ARG A 45 4.95 6.04 -10.88
N ASP A 46 5.51 5.17 -10.05
CA ASP A 46 4.79 4.03 -9.50
C ASP A 46 5.50 3.45 -8.27
N VAL A 47 4.84 2.55 -7.57
CA VAL A 47 5.37 1.70 -6.51
C VAL A 47 5.16 0.23 -6.90
N ALA A 48 6.11 -0.63 -6.55
CA ALA A 48 6.10 -2.02 -6.99
C ALA A 48 6.19 -3.01 -5.84
N ILE A 49 5.55 -4.17 -6.04
CA ILE A 49 5.71 -5.36 -5.22
C ILE A 49 6.21 -6.53 -6.10
N PRO A 50 6.92 -7.52 -5.56
CA PRO A 50 7.25 -8.73 -6.30
C PRO A 50 5.97 -9.48 -6.71
N LEU A 51 5.90 -9.98 -7.96
CA LEU A 51 4.75 -10.77 -8.41
C LEU A 51 4.50 -12.01 -7.54
N SER A 52 5.58 -12.63 -7.06
CA SER A 52 5.52 -13.79 -6.14
C SER A 52 4.80 -13.48 -4.83
N SER A 53 4.83 -12.22 -4.38
CA SER A 53 4.20 -11.79 -3.12
C SER A 53 2.73 -11.43 -3.26
N PHE A 54 2.13 -11.50 -4.46
CA PHE A 54 0.75 -11.08 -4.69
C PHE A 54 -0.27 -11.78 -3.78
N LYS A 55 -0.04 -13.07 -3.47
CA LYS A 55 -0.92 -13.89 -2.61
C LYS A 55 -0.61 -13.75 -1.11
N GLU A 56 0.42 -13.01 -0.73
CA GLU A 56 0.69 -12.71 0.67
C GLU A 56 -0.34 -11.70 1.21
N PRO A 57 -0.70 -11.77 2.50
CA PRO A 57 -1.66 -10.84 3.08
C PRO A 57 -1.15 -9.39 3.14
N TYR A 58 0.18 -9.20 3.20
CA TYR A 58 0.83 -7.89 3.24
C TYR A 58 2.09 -7.89 2.36
N PRO A 59 1.95 -7.80 1.03
CA PRO A 59 3.09 -7.85 0.13
C PRO A 59 4.10 -6.75 0.45
N THR A 60 5.38 -7.11 0.41
CA THR A 60 6.46 -6.16 0.67
C THR A 60 6.72 -5.29 -0.55
N VAL A 61 6.84 -3.98 -0.35
CA VAL A 61 7.23 -3.04 -1.38
C VAL A 61 8.68 -3.32 -1.77
N ALA A 62 8.90 -3.66 -3.04
CA ALA A 62 10.24 -3.86 -3.59
C ALA A 62 10.94 -2.53 -3.88
N GLY A 63 10.18 -1.50 -4.25
CA GLY A 63 10.74 -0.20 -4.63
C GLY A 63 9.76 0.67 -5.40
N PHE A 64 10.31 1.72 -6.00
CA PHE A 64 9.56 2.74 -6.72
C PHE A 64 10.10 2.91 -8.13
N MET A 65 9.19 3.11 -9.08
CA MET A 65 9.53 3.57 -10.42
C MET A 65 9.74 5.08 -10.38
N VAL A 66 10.92 5.53 -10.76
CA VAL A 66 11.32 6.94 -10.80
C VAL A 66 11.70 7.28 -12.24
N GLU A 67 10.83 8.01 -12.92
CA GLU A 67 10.85 8.19 -14.38
C GLU A 67 11.00 6.88 -15.14
N LYS A 68 12.21 6.54 -15.61
CA LYS A 68 12.53 5.31 -16.35
C LYS A 68 13.43 4.35 -15.56
N LYS A 69 13.62 4.60 -14.25
CA LYS A 69 14.57 3.90 -13.37
C LYS A 69 13.82 3.22 -12.24
N PHE A 70 14.20 1.99 -11.89
CA PHE A 70 13.68 1.33 -10.71
C PHE A 70 14.61 1.54 -9.51
N ILE A 71 14.07 2.11 -8.44
CA ILE A 71 14.80 2.40 -7.20
C ILE A 71 14.30 1.46 -6.10
N LYS A 72 15.18 0.59 -5.61
CA LYS A 72 14.84 -0.38 -4.56
C LYS A 72 14.45 0.33 -3.26
N TRP A 73 13.49 -0.24 -2.53
CA TRP A 73 13.02 0.30 -1.24
C TRP A 73 14.18 0.56 -0.26
N GLY A 74 15.14 -0.35 -0.20
CA GLY A 74 16.31 -0.23 0.69
C GLY A 74 17.17 1.02 0.45
N MET A 75 17.05 1.67 -0.71
CA MET A 75 17.75 2.93 -1.03
C MET A 75 17.00 4.19 -0.59
N ILE A 76 15.74 4.05 -0.15
CA ILE A 76 14.85 5.17 0.18
C ILE A 76 14.98 5.45 1.67
N ALA A 77 15.26 6.71 2.01
CA ALA A 77 15.37 7.16 3.39
C ALA A 77 14.03 7.65 3.94
N LYS A 78 13.27 8.38 3.10
CA LYS A 78 12.03 9.04 3.53
C LYS A 78 11.04 9.17 2.40
N LEU A 79 9.76 8.97 2.72
CA LEU A 79 8.61 9.29 1.88
C LEU A 79 7.87 10.48 2.49
N GLY A 80 7.78 11.60 1.76
CA GLY A 80 7.09 12.81 2.22
C GLY A 80 6.67 13.71 1.06
N LYS A 81 6.90 15.02 1.20
CA LYS A 81 6.75 15.98 0.08
C LYS A 81 7.66 15.63 -1.11
N HIS A 82 8.83 15.07 -0.79
CA HIS A 82 9.76 14.46 -1.73
C HIS A 82 10.05 13.02 -1.29
N LEU A 83 10.43 12.18 -2.25
CA LEU A 83 11.06 10.90 -1.96
C LEU A 83 12.57 11.15 -1.85
N THR A 84 13.15 10.87 -0.70
CA THR A 84 14.58 11.13 -0.44
C THR A 84 15.36 9.82 -0.44
N LEU A 85 16.43 9.74 -1.21
CA LEU A 85 17.34 8.61 -1.21
C LEU A 85 18.35 8.70 -0.06
N LYS A 86 18.78 7.55 0.44
CA LYS A 86 19.84 7.45 1.47
C LYS A 86 21.18 7.98 0.94
N GLU A 87 21.45 7.75 -0.35
CA GLU A 87 22.67 8.16 -1.04
C GLU A 87 22.37 8.65 -2.46
N SER A 88 23.33 9.32 -3.07
CA SER A 88 23.28 9.70 -4.49
C SER A 88 23.40 8.47 -5.39
N LEU A 89 22.60 8.44 -6.47
CA LEU A 89 22.66 7.34 -7.44
C LEU A 89 23.98 7.36 -8.21
N ARG A 90 24.67 6.23 -8.18
CA ARG A 90 25.80 5.91 -9.06
C ARG A 90 25.28 5.21 -10.32
N LYS A 91 26.08 5.18 -11.38
CA LYS A 91 25.70 4.60 -12.68
C LYS A 91 25.26 3.12 -12.58
N GLY A 92 25.81 2.36 -11.61
CA GLY A 92 25.46 0.97 -11.36
C GLY A 92 24.20 0.75 -10.51
N ASP A 93 23.68 1.79 -9.87
CA ASP A 93 22.52 1.67 -8.97
C ASP A 93 21.19 1.61 -9.73
N ILE A 94 21.21 2.04 -10.99
CA ILE A 94 20.04 2.05 -11.86
C ILE A 94 19.80 0.63 -12.36
N CYS A 95 18.84 -0.04 -11.74
CA CYS A 95 18.36 -1.33 -12.20
C CYS A 95 17.47 -1.14 -13.45
N PRO A 96 17.53 -2.04 -14.44
CA PRO A 96 16.50 -2.11 -15.47
C PRO A 96 15.13 -2.31 -14.82
N ILE A 97 14.07 -1.87 -15.49
CA ILE A 97 12.69 -2.04 -15.03
C ILE A 97 12.44 -3.56 -14.87
N PRO A 98 12.23 -4.06 -13.64
CA PRO A 98 12.16 -5.50 -13.45
C PRO A 98 10.83 -6.05 -13.99
N ARG A 99 10.88 -7.22 -14.62
CA ARG A 99 9.69 -7.88 -15.22
C ARG A 99 8.92 -8.73 -14.21
N ASP A 100 9.56 -9.09 -13.12
CA ASP A 100 9.06 -9.89 -12.00
C ASP A 100 8.31 -9.05 -10.95
N GLN A 101 8.05 -7.78 -11.26
CA GLN A 101 7.44 -6.82 -10.34
C GLN A 101 6.09 -6.35 -10.87
N MET A 102 5.12 -6.22 -9.96
CA MET A 102 3.83 -5.61 -10.24
C MET A 102 3.85 -4.15 -9.81
N PHE A 103 3.70 -3.25 -10.78
CA PHE A 103 3.53 -1.82 -10.53
C PHE A 103 2.09 -1.55 -10.09
N VAL A 104 1.89 -1.43 -8.78
CA VAL A 104 0.55 -1.49 -8.17
C VAL A 104 -0.22 -0.18 -8.35
N GLY A 105 0.43 0.97 -8.46
CA GLY A 105 -0.22 2.23 -8.77
C GLY A 105 -0.92 2.15 -10.13
N LYS A 106 -0.18 1.79 -11.18
CA LYS A 106 -0.74 1.60 -12.52
C LYS A 106 -1.79 0.48 -12.59
N LYS A 107 -1.61 -0.60 -11.83
CA LYS A 107 -2.52 -1.76 -11.87
C LYS A 107 -3.78 -1.57 -11.04
N LEU A 108 -3.79 -0.66 -10.06
CA LEU A 108 -4.89 -0.58 -9.09
C LEU A 108 -5.56 0.79 -9.03
N LEU A 109 -4.82 1.90 -9.11
CA LEU A 109 -5.44 3.23 -8.97
C LEU A 109 -6.48 3.46 -10.08
N ASP A 110 -7.61 4.06 -9.70
CA ASP A 110 -8.82 4.26 -10.51
C ASP A 110 -9.51 2.98 -11.02
N GLU A 111 -8.97 1.79 -10.79
CA GLU A 111 -9.62 0.55 -11.21
C GLU A 111 -10.90 0.32 -10.41
N GLN A 112 -11.88 -0.28 -11.07
CA GLN A 112 -13.14 -0.64 -10.43
C GLN A 112 -12.92 -1.74 -9.40
N LEU A 113 -13.50 -1.54 -8.23
CA LEU A 113 -13.67 -2.59 -7.24
C LEU A 113 -14.98 -3.32 -7.57
N LEU A 114 -14.89 -4.64 -7.69
CA LEU A 114 -15.99 -5.52 -8.06
C LEU A 114 -16.19 -6.56 -6.96
N ASP A 115 -17.44 -6.93 -6.67
CA ASP A 115 -17.73 -8.13 -5.88
C ASP A 115 -17.52 -9.42 -6.70
N MET A 116 -17.72 -10.58 -6.07
CA MET A 116 -17.59 -11.89 -6.73
C MET A 116 -18.59 -12.11 -7.89
N GLN A 117 -19.68 -11.33 -7.95
CA GLN A 117 -20.66 -11.36 -9.05
C GLN A 117 -20.31 -10.36 -10.16
N GLY A 118 -19.24 -9.58 -10.01
CA GLY A 118 -18.81 -8.58 -10.98
C GLY A 118 -19.55 -7.25 -10.86
N LYS A 119 -20.32 -7.03 -9.80
CA LYS A 119 -21.00 -5.76 -9.55
C LYS A 119 -19.99 -4.74 -9.02
N SER A 120 -20.02 -3.53 -9.58
CA SER A 120 -19.18 -2.44 -9.09
C SER A 120 -19.62 -1.98 -7.70
N ILE A 121 -18.64 -1.86 -6.81
CA ILE A 121 -18.81 -1.38 -5.43
C ILE A 121 -18.04 -0.06 -5.19
N GLY A 122 -17.26 0.40 -6.17
CA GLY A 122 -16.45 1.61 -6.07
C GLY A 122 -15.23 1.56 -6.98
N ARG A 123 -14.25 2.42 -6.68
CA ARG A 123 -12.95 2.47 -7.35
C ARG A 123 -11.85 2.62 -6.32
N VAL A 124 -10.64 2.22 -6.67
CA VAL A 124 -9.48 2.46 -5.81
C VAL A 124 -9.02 3.90 -5.98
N ASP A 125 -9.06 4.67 -4.91
CA ASP A 125 -8.57 6.05 -4.91
C ASP A 125 -7.12 6.14 -4.44
N ASP A 126 -6.78 5.42 -3.37
CA ASP A 126 -5.44 5.41 -2.79
C ASP A 126 -5.05 3.98 -2.35
N ILE A 127 -3.75 3.68 -2.34
CA ILE A 127 -3.19 2.43 -1.82
C ILE A 127 -2.58 2.71 -0.44
N ARG A 128 -2.95 1.94 0.58
CA ARG A 128 -2.41 2.05 1.93
C ARG A 128 -1.08 1.32 2.03
N LEU A 129 -0.04 2.05 2.39
CA LEU A 129 1.27 1.53 2.71
C LEU A 129 1.50 1.65 4.22
N VAL A 130 2.09 0.63 4.84
CA VAL A 130 2.40 0.63 6.28
C VAL A 130 3.83 0.16 6.48
N TYR A 131 4.54 0.78 7.42
CA TYR A 131 5.79 0.21 7.88
C TYR A 131 5.52 -0.99 8.79
N ASP A 132 6.45 -1.92 8.82
CA ASP A 132 6.51 -2.94 9.85
C ASP A 132 6.84 -2.32 11.23
N ALA A 133 6.82 -3.14 12.27
CA ALA A 133 7.06 -2.68 13.64
C ALA A 133 8.46 -2.05 13.83
N THR A 134 9.43 -2.41 12.99
CA THR A 134 10.80 -1.87 13.04
C THR A 134 10.98 -0.58 12.24
N GLY A 135 9.99 -0.19 11.43
CA GLY A 135 10.07 0.97 10.55
C GLY A 135 10.96 0.75 9.31
N SER A 136 11.45 -0.46 9.07
CA SER A 136 12.46 -0.74 8.03
C SER A 136 11.86 -1.32 6.75
N ILE A 137 10.74 -2.02 6.85
CA ILE A 137 10.06 -2.69 5.75
C ILE A 137 8.76 -1.95 5.47
N LEU A 138 8.53 -1.59 4.20
CA LEU A 138 7.26 -1.03 3.76
C LEU A 138 6.40 -2.12 3.13
N LYS A 139 5.14 -2.24 3.56
CA LYS A 139 4.18 -3.23 3.08
C LYS A 139 2.94 -2.56 2.52
N VAL A 140 2.27 -3.25 1.60
CA VAL A 140 0.94 -2.86 1.14
C VAL A 140 -0.10 -3.47 2.09
N ALA A 141 -0.88 -2.61 2.76
CA ALA A 141 -1.90 -3.05 3.71
C ALA A 141 -3.27 -3.25 3.05
N GLY A 142 -3.59 -2.43 2.03
CA GLY A 142 -4.91 -2.44 1.43
C GLY A 142 -5.20 -1.24 0.55
N LEU A 143 -6.49 -1.05 0.26
CA LEU A 143 -7.00 -0.06 -0.69
C LEU A 143 -8.02 0.86 -0.01
N TYR A 144 -8.00 2.14 -0.37
CA TYR A 144 -9.03 3.12 -0.02
C TYR A 144 -9.96 3.36 -1.21
N SER A 145 -11.24 3.59 -0.93
CA SER A 145 -12.28 3.85 -1.93
C SER A 145 -13.30 4.87 -1.41
N GLY A 146 -13.78 5.75 -2.29
CA GLY A 146 -14.89 6.66 -2.08
C GLY A 146 -14.64 7.69 -0.98
N ALA A 147 -15.67 7.92 -0.15
CA ALA A 147 -15.65 8.92 0.92
C ALA A 147 -14.45 8.75 1.88
N SER A 148 -14.00 7.51 2.07
CA SER A 148 -12.88 7.14 2.93
C SER A 148 -11.54 7.74 2.45
N ALA A 149 -11.32 7.76 1.14
CA ALA A 149 -10.13 8.37 0.56
C ALA A 149 -10.14 9.90 0.73
N LEU A 150 -11.33 10.52 0.59
CA LEU A 150 -11.52 11.97 0.78
C LEU A 150 -11.28 12.39 2.23
N LEU A 151 -11.85 11.67 3.19
CA LEU A 151 -11.65 11.92 4.62
C LEU A 151 -10.18 11.84 5.01
N MET A 152 -9.47 10.86 4.45
CA MET A 152 -8.05 10.72 4.70
C MET A 152 -7.22 11.88 4.13
N ARG A 153 -7.66 12.55 3.05
CA ARG A 153 -6.98 13.74 2.50
C ARG A 153 -7.03 14.94 3.43
N ILE A 154 -8.04 15.02 4.30
CA ILE A 154 -8.15 16.08 5.32
C ILE A 154 -7.67 15.63 6.71
N GLY A 155 -6.97 14.49 6.79
CA GLY A 155 -6.39 13.98 8.03
C GLY A 155 -7.36 13.23 8.93
N ILE A 156 -8.58 12.96 8.48
CA ILE A 156 -9.57 12.16 9.20
C ILE A 156 -9.40 10.70 8.81
N ASP A 157 -8.83 9.92 9.72
CA ASP A 157 -8.77 8.46 9.59
C ASP A 157 -10.00 7.85 10.26
N ILE A 158 -10.98 7.42 9.46
CA ILE A 158 -12.12 6.66 9.98
C ILE A 158 -11.78 5.18 9.86
N TYR A 159 -11.52 4.58 11.01
CA TYR A 159 -11.27 3.15 11.16
C TYR A 159 -12.40 2.33 10.52
N GLY A 160 -12.02 1.30 9.74
CA GLY A 160 -12.99 0.38 9.14
C GLY A 160 -13.20 0.48 7.63
N ASN A 161 -12.57 1.45 6.96
CA ASN A 161 -12.84 1.73 5.54
C ASN A 161 -11.69 1.41 4.58
N VAL A 162 -10.71 0.62 5.04
CA VAL A 162 -9.64 0.07 4.19
C VAL A 162 -10.07 -1.32 3.77
N ILE A 163 -10.01 -1.59 2.47
CA ILE A 163 -10.15 -2.95 1.92
C ILE A 163 -8.79 -3.63 2.09
N PRO A 164 -8.65 -4.66 2.95
CA PRO A 164 -7.37 -5.33 3.13
C PRO A 164 -6.84 -5.94 1.84
N TRP A 165 -5.52 -5.96 1.65
CA TRP A 165 -4.92 -6.57 0.45
C TRP A 165 -5.33 -8.04 0.27
N SER A 166 -5.41 -8.79 1.37
CA SER A 166 -5.84 -10.20 1.40
C SER A 166 -7.23 -10.45 0.83
N CYS A 167 -8.03 -9.39 0.67
CA CYS A 167 -9.37 -9.47 0.09
C CYS A 167 -9.37 -9.48 -1.43
N ILE A 168 -8.25 -9.09 -2.06
CA ILE A 168 -8.12 -9.08 -3.51
C ILE A 168 -8.02 -10.53 -3.99
N GLU A 169 -9.08 -11.00 -4.66
CA GLU A 169 -9.11 -12.35 -5.22
C GLU A 169 -8.26 -12.40 -6.49
N LYS A 170 -8.52 -11.46 -7.41
CA LYS A 170 -7.84 -11.33 -8.69
C LYS A 170 -7.95 -9.92 -9.26
N ILE A 171 -6.99 -9.58 -10.12
CA ILE A 171 -7.04 -8.40 -10.99
C ILE A 171 -7.38 -8.89 -12.39
N ARG A 172 -8.49 -8.42 -12.97
CA ARG A 172 -8.92 -8.71 -14.33
C ARG A 172 -8.35 -7.66 -15.28
N GLU A 173 -8.03 -8.07 -16.50
CA GLU A 173 -7.52 -7.14 -17.53
C GLU A 173 -8.59 -6.71 -18.54
N ASN A 174 -9.65 -7.49 -18.74
CA ASN A 174 -10.73 -7.14 -19.68
C ASN A 174 -12.11 -7.70 -19.28
N PRO A 175 -13.12 -6.83 -19.00
CA PRO A 175 -12.92 -5.45 -18.56
C PRO A 175 -11.99 -5.39 -17.35
N SER A 176 -11.21 -4.32 -17.23
CA SER A 176 -10.28 -4.15 -16.12
C SER A 176 -11.03 -3.97 -14.80
N GLY A 177 -10.50 -4.54 -13.73
CA GLY A 177 -11.10 -4.41 -12.40
C GLY A 177 -10.51 -5.35 -11.37
N ILE A 178 -10.70 -5.00 -10.11
CA ILE A 178 -10.21 -5.73 -8.94
C ILE A 178 -11.39 -6.45 -8.32
N VAL A 179 -11.37 -7.79 -8.38
CA VAL A 179 -12.42 -8.62 -7.79
C VAL A 179 -12.06 -8.90 -6.34
N LEU A 180 -12.98 -8.60 -5.43
CA LEU A 180 -12.82 -8.86 -4.01
C LEU A 180 -13.50 -10.15 -3.60
N ARG A 181 -12.92 -10.87 -2.65
CA ARG A 181 -13.45 -12.09 -2.04
C ARG A 181 -14.59 -11.78 -1.05
N PHE A 182 -15.62 -11.06 -1.50
CA PHE A 182 -16.83 -10.74 -0.72
C PHE A 182 -18.12 -10.89 -1.51
N GLN A 183 -19.20 -11.20 -0.79
CA GLN A 183 -20.57 -11.19 -1.31
C GLN A 183 -21.34 -10.05 -0.63
N GLY A 184 -21.99 -9.19 -1.43
CA GLY A 184 -22.93 -8.18 -0.92
C GLY A 184 -22.35 -6.77 -0.68
N LYS A 185 -23.21 -5.87 -0.17
CA LYS A 185 -22.93 -4.41 -0.05
C LYS A 185 -22.04 -4.02 1.14
N SER A 186 -21.82 -4.90 2.11
CA SER A 186 -21.04 -4.56 3.29
C SER A 186 -19.59 -5.02 3.11
N MET A 187 -18.69 -4.07 2.85
CA MET A 187 -17.25 -4.31 2.99
C MET A 187 -16.97 -4.80 4.42
N PRO A 188 -16.13 -5.83 4.58
CA PRO A 188 -15.65 -6.15 5.91
C PRO A 188 -14.76 -5.02 6.40
N VAL A 189 -15.19 -4.49 7.52
CA VAL A 189 -14.47 -3.53 8.34
C VAL A 189 -13.15 -4.17 8.77
N SER A 190 -12.03 -3.46 8.56
CA SER A 190 -10.66 -3.91 8.84
C SER A 190 -10.50 -4.63 10.18
N ASP A 191 -11.20 -4.18 11.21
CA ASP A 191 -10.97 -4.66 12.58
C ASP A 191 -11.44 -6.10 12.77
N LYS A 192 -12.54 -6.52 12.12
CA LYS A 192 -13.00 -7.92 12.20
C LYS A 192 -12.13 -8.86 11.38
N TYR A 193 -11.59 -8.41 10.24
CA TYR A 193 -10.77 -9.25 9.35
C TYR A 193 -9.34 -9.46 9.89
N MET A 194 -8.74 -8.41 10.47
CA MET A 194 -7.45 -8.51 11.16
C MET A 194 -7.52 -9.42 12.39
N LEU A 195 -8.62 -9.33 13.16
CA LEU A 195 -8.88 -10.22 14.30
C LEU A 195 -9.17 -11.67 13.86
N TYR A 196 -9.82 -11.86 12.71
CA TYR A 196 -10.12 -13.19 12.16
C TYR A 196 -8.88 -13.93 11.64
N GLU A 197 -8.00 -13.26 10.89
CA GLU A 197 -6.74 -13.85 10.39
C GLU A 197 -5.74 -14.14 11.53
N ALA A 198 -5.65 -13.25 12.52
CA ALA A 198 -4.82 -13.49 13.71
C ALA A 198 -5.29 -14.68 14.56
N GLY A 199 -6.58 -15.02 14.50
CA GLY A 199 -7.15 -16.20 15.15
C GLY A 199 -6.90 -17.53 14.41
N ARG A 200 -6.48 -17.50 13.13
CA ARG A 200 -6.11 -18.71 12.35
C ARG A 200 -4.63 -19.10 12.47
N LEU A 201 -3.81 -18.25 13.09
CA LEU A 201 -2.39 -18.49 13.32
C LEU A 201 -2.08 -19.17 14.67
N ASN A 202 -3.10 -19.67 15.37
CA ASN A 202 -2.97 -20.50 16.57
C ASN A 202 -3.49 -21.92 16.29
#